data_AF-A0A8J3MFY0-F1
#
_entry.id   AF-A0A8J3MFY0-F1
#
_cell.length_a   1.000
_cell.length_b   1.000
_cell.length_c   1.000
_cell.angle_alpha   90.00
_cell.angle_beta   90.00
_cell.angle_gamma   90.00
#
_symmetry.space_group_name_H-M   'P 1'
#
loop_
_entity.id
_entity.type
_entity.pdbx_description
1 polymer ?
#
loop_
_entity_poly.entity_id
_entity_poly.type
_entity_poly.pdbx_seq_one_letter_code
_entity_poly.pdbx_strand_id
1 'polypeptide(L)'
;MLFTRADFPLVRSDELADEAPFWTHYLAMLHDEQQLMSMLEVDGADWDAMNGRLHDPERWPVLRVALDEGGHYAVYWCNIPGDQGLHIERLSAGRALTLVADLADGCPAGLLEWDDLLDIAVTVPRRSGVLPRLRRFLLLLPLLGAAPENAALVVRKTFPPRNRADRLLLDAAGAIMQDWSRWEFAEGERSELWPAT
;
A
#
# COMPACT_ATOMS: atom_id res chain seq x y z
N MET A 1 28.34 -10.38 -2.99
CA MET A 1 27.64 -10.47 -4.28
C MET A 1 26.58 -9.38 -4.24
N LEU A 2 26.68 -8.36 -5.09
CA LEU A 2 25.71 -7.27 -5.15
C LEU A 2 24.52 -7.78 -5.97
N PHE A 3 23.43 -8.15 -5.32
CA PHE A 3 22.18 -8.42 -6.01
C PHE A 3 21.55 -7.08 -6.39
N THR A 4 21.22 -6.88 -7.66
CA THR A 4 20.48 -5.68 -8.07
C THR A 4 19.02 -6.03 -8.25
N ARG A 5 18.10 -5.08 -8.00
CA ARG A 5 16.64 -5.31 -8.21
C ARG A 5 16.28 -5.80 -9.62
N ALA A 6 17.12 -5.53 -10.61
CA ALA A 6 16.97 -6.02 -11.98
C ALA A 6 17.12 -7.55 -12.11
N ASP A 7 17.70 -8.21 -11.10
CA ASP A 7 17.96 -9.65 -11.09
C ASP A 7 16.80 -10.48 -10.51
N PHE A 8 15.76 -9.84 -9.97
CA PHE A 8 14.68 -10.53 -9.27
C PHE A 8 13.41 -10.67 -10.11
N PRO A 9 12.78 -11.85 -10.12
CA PRO A 9 11.56 -12.11 -10.89
C PRO A 9 10.36 -11.47 -10.18
N LEU A 10 10.12 -10.20 -10.49
CA LEU A 10 8.86 -9.53 -10.17
C LEU A 10 7.71 -10.27 -10.89
N VAL A 11 6.83 -10.91 -10.12
CA VAL A 11 5.66 -11.65 -10.62
C VAL A 11 4.43 -10.77 -10.47
N ARG A 12 3.70 -10.56 -11.55
CA ARG A 12 2.40 -9.85 -11.50
C ARG A 12 1.43 -10.69 -10.66
N SER A 13 0.91 -10.12 -9.58
CA SER A 13 0.07 -10.82 -8.61
C SER A 13 -1.15 -10.01 -8.18
N ASP A 14 -1.90 -9.46 -9.15
CA ASP A 14 -3.08 -8.64 -8.87
C ASP A 14 -4.17 -9.43 -8.12
N GLU A 15 -4.18 -10.76 -8.25
CA GLU A 15 -5.09 -11.67 -7.54
C GLU A 15 -4.94 -11.60 -6.01
N LEU A 16 -3.75 -11.25 -5.50
CA LEU A 16 -3.54 -11.06 -4.07
C LEU A 16 -4.44 -9.95 -3.50
N ALA A 17 -4.82 -8.98 -4.33
CA ALA A 17 -5.70 -7.91 -3.93
C ALA A 17 -7.11 -8.41 -3.58
N ASP A 18 -7.47 -9.65 -3.93
CA ASP A 18 -8.74 -10.27 -3.57
C ASP A 18 -8.67 -11.15 -2.31
N GLU A 19 -7.49 -11.28 -1.71
CA GLU A 19 -7.24 -12.12 -0.54
C GLU A 19 -7.18 -11.28 0.74
N ALA A 20 -8.03 -11.60 1.73
CA ALA A 20 -8.01 -10.90 3.02
C ALA A 20 -6.64 -10.97 3.73
N PRO A 21 -5.92 -12.11 3.76
CA PRO A 21 -4.61 -12.20 4.39
C PRO A 21 -3.58 -11.23 3.80
N PHE A 22 -3.64 -10.96 2.49
CA PHE A 22 -2.76 -9.98 1.85
C PHE A 22 -2.97 -8.58 2.46
N TRP A 23 -4.23 -8.17 2.60
CA TRP A 23 -4.55 -6.86 3.15
C TRP A 23 -4.19 -6.73 4.61
N THR A 24 -4.34 -7.79 5.39
CA THR A 24 -3.88 -7.79 6.78
C THR A 24 -2.37 -7.53 6.84
N HIS A 25 -1.57 -8.24 6.04
CA HIS A 25 -0.10 -8.08 5.98
C HIS A 25 0.27 -6.67 5.53
N TYR A 26 -0.37 -6.21 4.45
CA TYR A 26 -0.08 -4.91 3.87
C TYR A 26 -0.46 -3.75 4.79
N LEU A 27 -1.56 -3.83 5.53
CA LEU A 27 -2.07 -2.73 6.36
C LEU A 27 -1.50 -2.74 7.79
N ALA A 28 -0.84 -3.83 8.23
CA ALA A 28 -0.23 -3.93 9.56
C ALA A 28 0.84 -2.86 9.83
N MET A 29 1.38 -2.25 8.78
CA MET A 29 2.28 -1.10 8.88
C MET A 29 1.58 0.22 9.29
N LEU A 30 0.26 0.31 9.10
CA LEU A 30 -0.56 1.50 9.36
C LEU A 30 -1.46 1.34 10.58
N HIS A 31 -1.65 0.11 11.07
CA HIS A 31 -2.60 -0.20 12.13
C HIS A 31 -2.27 -1.53 12.81
N ASP A 32 -2.89 -1.76 13.97
CA ASP A 32 -2.63 -2.93 14.79
C ASP A 32 -2.98 -4.23 14.05
N GLU A 33 -1.99 -5.13 13.93
CA GLU A 33 -2.10 -6.40 13.20
C GLU A 33 -3.24 -7.28 13.74
N GLN A 34 -3.37 -7.40 15.07
CA GLN A 34 -4.39 -8.25 15.69
C GLN A 34 -5.81 -7.71 15.45
N GLN A 35 -5.98 -6.39 15.50
CA GLN A 35 -7.23 -5.75 15.12
C GLN A 35 -7.55 -5.98 13.64
N LEU A 36 -6.56 -5.84 12.74
CA LEU A 36 -6.74 -6.11 11.32
C LEU A 36 -7.12 -7.57 11.05
N MET A 37 -6.45 -8.54 11.70
CA MET A 37 -6.78 -9.97 11.58
C MET A 37 -8.24 -10.22 11.98
N SER A 38 -8.69 -9.63 13.10
CA SER A 38 -10.07 -9.72 13.56
C SER A 38 -11.06 -9.07 12.57
N MET A 39 -10.77 -7.85 12.10
CA MET A 39 -11.64 -7.10 11.19
C MET A 39 -11.76 -7.75 9.81
N LEU A 40 -10.68 -8.33 9.31
CA LEU A 40 -10.60 -8.97 8.01
C LEU A 40 -10.91 -10.48 8.06
N GLU A 41 -11.24 -10.99 9.24
CA GLU A 41 -11.58 -12.40 9.50
C GLU A 41 -10.46 -13.37 9.05
N VAL A 42 -9.21 -12.99 9.30
CA VAL A 42 -8.02 -13.77 8.96
C VAL A 42 -7.52 -14.51 10.20
N ASP A 43 -7.38 -15.84 10.08
CA ASP A 43 -6.78 -16.65 11.14
C ASP A 43 -5.25 -16.72 11.01
N GLY A 44 -4.59 -17.28 12.04
CA GLY A 44 -3.13 -17.39 12.06
C GLY A 44 -2.56 -18.30 10.96
N ALA A 45 -3.30 -19.30 10.50
CA ALA A 45 -2.82 -20.21 9.46
C ALA A 45 -2.85 -19.52 8.08
N ASP A 46 -3.91 -18.77 7.79
CA ASP A 46 -4.02 -17.95 6.59
C ASP A 46 -2.96 -16.83 6.58
N TRP A 47 -2.70 -16.23 7.75
CA TRP A 47 -1.64 -15.25 7.94
C TRP A 47 -0.26 -15.83 7.62
N ASP A 48 0.09 -16.97 8.21
CA ASP A 48 1.39 -17.62 8.01
C ASP A 48 1.57 -18.07 6.55
N ALA A 49 0.51 -18.59 5.93
CA ALA A 49 0.53 -18.99 4.52
C ALA A 49 0.77 -17.80 3.58
N MET A 50 0.13 -16.66 3.84
CA MET A 50 0.38 -15.43 3.09
C MET A 50 1.79 -14.89 3.32
N ASN A 51 2.27 -14.93 4.57
CA ASN A 51 3.63 -14.50 4.91
C ASN A 51 4.68 -15.24 4.08
N GLY A 52 4.53 -16.57 3.93
CA GLY A 52 5.42 -17.38 3.11
C GLY A 52 5.39 -17.02 1.62
N ARG A 53 4.25 -16.56 1.09
CA ARG A 53 4.12 -16.12 -0.31
C ARG A 53 4.75 -14.75 -0.54
N LEU A 54 4.55 -13.81 0.38
CA LEU A 54 5.11 -12.46 0.29
C LEU A 54 6.63 -12.48 0.41
N HIS A 55 7.17 -13.42 1.20
CA HIS A 55 8.60 -13.55 1.46
C HIS A 55 9.29 -14.65 0.64
N ASP A 56 8.66 -15.14 -0.45
CA ASP A 56 9.27 -16.11 -1.35
C ASP A 56 10.48 -15.45 -2.07
N PRO A 57 11.72 -15.91 -1.84
CA PRO A 57 12.90 -15.29 -2.43
C PRO A 57 12.96 -15.45 -3.96
N GLU A 58 12.25 -16.42 -4.51
CA GLU A 58 12.25 -16.73 -5.94
C GLU A 58 11.07 -16.09 -6.70
N ARG A 59 10.10 -15.50 -5.99
CA ARG A 59 8.87 -14.97 -6.60
C ARG A 59 8.35 -13.77 -5.82
N TRP A 60 8.66 -12.57 -6.29
CA TRP A 60 8.23 -11.37 -5.57
C TRP A 60 6.92 -10.87 -6.14
N PRO A 61 5.82 -10.93 -5.36
CA PRO A 61 4.53 -10.50 -5.85
C PRO A 61 4.51 -8.98 -6.03
N VAL A 62 4.03 -8.54 -7.19
CA VAL A 62 3.88 -7.13 -7.54
C VAL A 62 2.43 -6.81 -7.86
N LEU A 63 1.91 -5.82 -7.16
CA LEU A 63 0.63 -5.19 -7.45
C LEU A 63 0.86 -3.84 -8.11
N ARG A 64 0.08 -3.51 -9.15
CA ARG A 64 0.24 -2.27 -9.91
C ARG A 64 -0.98 -1.37 -9.81
N VAL A 65 -0.76 -0.11 -9.44
CA VAL A 65 -1.76 0.96 -9.52
C VAL A 65 -1.46 1.81 -10.75
N ALA A 66 -2.24 1.60 -11.82
CA ALA A 66 -2.07 2.34 -13.06
C ALA A 66 -2.50 3.81 -12.93
N LEU A 67 -1.77 4.70 -13.60
CA LEU A 67 -2.05 6.13 -13.73
C LEU A 67 -2.52 6.45 -15.16
N ASP A 68 -3.30 7.52 -15.31
CA ASP A 68 -3.92 7.92 -16.59
C ASP A 68 -2.90 8.28 -17.68
N GLU A 69 -1.79 8.89 -17.30
CA GLU A 69 -0.71 9.29 -18.23
C GLU A 69 0.18 8.11 -18.66
N GLY A 70 -0.21 6.89 -18.30
CA GLY A 70 0.49 5.68 -18.71
C GLY A 70 1.57 5.20 -17.74
N GLY A 71 1.84 5.95 -16.68
CA GLY A 71 2.65 5.52 -15.53
C GLY A 71 1.94 4.51 -14.62
N HIS A 72 2.63 4.05 -13.59
CA HIS A 72 2.05 3.23 -12.52
C HIS A 72 2.87 3.32 -11.23
N TYR A 73 2.24 3.03 -10.11
CA TYR A 73 2.93 2.59 -8.89
C TYR A 73 3.03 1.07 -8.90
N ALA A 74 4.17 0.53 -8.50
CA ALA A 74 4.41 -0.89 -8.27
C ALA A 74 4.68 -1.10 -6.78
N VAL A 75 3.90 -1.97 -6.15
CA VAL A 75 4.00 -2.34 -4.73
C VAL A 75 4.47 -3.79 -4.65
N TYR A 76 5.56 -4.05 -3.93
CA TYR A 76 6.13 -5.40 -3.82
C TYR A 76 6.96 -5.58 -2.55
N TRP A 77 7.08 -6.84 -2.10
CA TRP A 77 7.97 -7.21 -1.01
C TRP A 77 9.35 -7.55 -1.58
N CYS A 78 10.34 -6.75 -1.23
CA CYS A 78 11.74 -7.02 -1.53
C CYS A 78 12.27 -8.01 -0.48
N ASN A 79 12.85 -9.11 -0.96
CA ASN A 79 13.37 -10.18 -0.11
C ASN A 79 14.90 -10.32 -0.24
N ILE A 80 15.59 -9.27 -0.69
CA ILE A 80 17.07 -9.27 -0.75
C ILE A 80 17.59 -9.21 0.68
N PRO A 81 18.49 -10.10 1.10
CA PRO A 81 19.15 -9.97 2.39
C PRO A 81 19.81 -8.59 2.55
N GLY A 82 19.37 -7.82 3.53
CA GLY A 82 19.85 -6.46 3.82
C GLY A 82 19.11 -5.31 3.12
N ASP A 83 18.13 -5.60 2.26
CA ASP A 83 17.17 -4.65 1.65
C ASP A 83 15.76 -5.28 1.69
N GLN A 84 15.41 -5.88 2.83
CA GLN A 84 14.13 -6.57 3.01
C GLN A 84 13.06 -5.56 3.42
N GLY A 85 11.93 -5.56 2.75
CA GLY A 85 10.88 -4.61 3.07
C GLY A 85 9.78 -4.55 2.04
N LEU A 86 8.76 -3.75 2.31
CA LEU A 86 7.74 -3.42 1.34
C LEU A 86 8.18 -2.16 0.59
N HIS A 87 8.29 -2.25 -0.73
CA HIS A 87 8.73 -1.16 -1.57
C HIS A 87 7.59 -0.68 -2.45
N ILE A 88 7.55 0.64 -2.64
CA ILE A 88 6.69 1.27 -3.64
C ILE A 88 7.58 2.03 -4.61
N GLU A 89 7.47 1.67 -5.88
CA GLU A 89 8.17 2.34 -6.97
C GLU A 89 7.18 3.05 -7.90
N ARG A 90 7.54 4.23 -8.40
CA ARG A 90 6.77 4.96 -9.40
C ARG A 90 7.45 4.86 -10.76
N LEU A 91 6.71 4.36 -11.74
CA LEU A 91 7.05 4.51 -13.15
C LEU A 91 6.34 5.74 -13.72
N SER A 92 7.12 6.72 -14.16
CA SER A 92 6.59 7.83 -14.97
C SER A 92 6.64 7.48 -16.46
N ALA A 93 5.71 7.99 -17.26
CA ALA A 93 5.62 7.68 -18.68
C ALA A 93 6.97 7.95 -19.40
N GLY A 94 7.59 6.90 -19.93
CA GLY A 94 8.88 6.99 -20.64
C GLY A 94 10.12 7.17 -19.77
N ARG A 95 10.04 6.96 -18.45
CA ARG A 95 11.19 7.02 -17.51
C ARG A 95 11.46 5.68 -16.83
N ALA A 96 12.60 5.56 -16.15
CA ALA A 96 12.93 4.40 -15.30
C ALA A 96 12.05 4.37 -14.04
N LEU A 97 11.94 3.19 -13.41
CA LEU A 97 11.34 3.03 -12.09
C LEU A 97 12.13 3.84 -11.06
N THR A 98 11.44 4.57 -10.20
CA THR A 98 12.03 5.30 -9.08
C THR A 98 11.44 4.79 -7.79
N LEU A 99 12.30 4.36 -6.85
CA LEU A 99 11.88 4.03 -5.49
C LEU A 99 11.31 5.29 -4.83
N VAL A 100 10.04 5.24 -4.47
CA VAL A 100 9.37 6.34 -3.78
C VAL A 100 9.18 6.04 -2.30
N ALA A 101 9.07 4.76 -1.91
CA ALA A 101 8.96 4.35 -0.52
C ALA A 101 9.72 3.05 -0.28
N ASP A 102 10.51 3.04 0.78
CA ASP A 102 10.99 1.84 1.45
C ASP A 102 10.36 1.80 2.84
N LEU A 103 9.59 0.74 3.10
CA LEU A 103 8.75 0.62 4.27
C LEU A 103 9.38 -0.30 5.34
N ALA A 104 10.64 -0.71 5.14
CA ALA A 104 11.39 -1.46 6.13
C ALA A 104 11.63 -0.65 7.43
N ASP A 105 11.83 0.67 7.30
CA ASP A 105 12.20 1.57 8.40
C ASP A 105 11.05 2.48 8.88
N GLY A 106 9.82 2.26 8.39
CA GLY A 106 8.63 3.04 8.75
C GLY A 106 7.82 3.52 7.55
N CYS A 107 6.73 4.26 7.80
CA CYS A 107 5.85 4.76 6.76
C CYS A 107 6.31 6.14 6.23
N PRO A 108 6.69 6.29 4.94
CA PRO A 108 7.03 7.54 4.31
C PRO A 108 5.77 8.33 4.07
N ALA A 109 5.42 9.13 5.07
CA ALA A 109 4.36 10.10 4.95
C ALA A 109 4.80 11.28 4.08
N GLY A 110 3.89 11.77 3.22
CA GLY A 110 4.02 13.08 2.57
C GLY A 110 4.40 13.05 1.10
N LEU A 111 4.25 11.91 0.41
CA LEU A 111 4.51 11.77 -1.02
C LEU A 111 3.25 11.96 -1.87
N LEU A 112 2.07 11.77 -1.27
CA LEU A 112 0.77 12.08 -1.84
C LEU A 112 0.00 12.99 -0.90
N GLU A 113 -0.63 14.00 -1.49
CA GLU A 113 -1.70 14.76 -0.85
C GLU A 113 -3.00 13.96 -0.87
N TRP A 114 -3.91 14.29 0.05
CA TRP A 114 -5.21 13.61 0.16
C TRP A 114 -6.01 13.61 -1.14
N ASP A 115 -6.08 14.77 -1.81
CA ASP A 115 -6.84 14.93 -3.04
C ASP A 115 -6.20 14.15 -4.20
N ASP A 116 -4.86 14.09 -4.28
CA ASP A 116 -4.13 13.30 -5.27
C ASP A 116 -4.39 11.80 -5.09
N LEU A 117 -4.36 11.32 -3.85
CA LEU A 117 -4.65 9.92 -3.53
C LEU A 117 -6.09 9.55 -3.93
N LEU A 118 -7.06 10.40 -3.60
CA LEU A 118 -8.45 10.18 -3.99
C LEU A 118 -8.61 10.20 -5.51
N ASP A 119 -8.03 11.18 -6.21
CA ASP A 119 -8.11 11.28 -7.66
C ASP A 119 -7.55 10.03 -8.33
N ILE A 120 -6.35 9.59 -7.97
CA ILE A 120 -5.74 8.35 -8.49
C ILE A 120 -6.65 7.13 -8.24
N ALA A 121 -7.24 7.03 -7.05
CA ALA A 121 -8.08 5.91 -6.68
C ALA A 121 -9.43 5.89 -7.42
N VAL A 122 -10.02 7.05 -7.75
CA VAL A 122 -11.34 7.12 -8.41
C VAL A 122 -11.25 7.15 -9.92
N THR A 123 -10.22 7.79 -10.47
CA THR A 123 -9.98 7.91 -11.90
C THR A 123 -9.74 6.53 -12.48
N VAL A 124 -10.39 6.17 -13.59
CA VAL A 124 -10.30 4.83 -14.19
C VAL A 124 -9.36 4.87 -15.39
N PRO A 125 -8.14 4.30 -15.29
CA PRO A 125 -7.23 4.21 -16.40
C PRO A 125 -7.86 3.47 -17.57
N ARG A 126 -7.60 3.93 -18.79
CA ARG A 126 -8.03 3.28 -20.04
C ARG A 126 -7.21 2.01 -20.33
N ARG A 127 -7.16 1.07 -19.39
CA ARG A 127 -6.40 -0.19 -19.47
C ARG A 127 -7.17 -1.33 -18.83
N SER A 128 -6.95 -2.56 -19.31
CA SER A 128 -7.50 -3.79 -18.72
C SER A 128 -6.72 -4.21 -17.47
N GLY A 129 -7.38 -4.91 -16.55
CA GLY A 129 -6.73 -5.43 -15.33
C GLY A 129 -6.39 -4.33 -14.31
N VAL A 130 -7.23 -3.30 -14.24
CA VAL A 130 -7.12 -2.22 -13.24
C VAL A 130 -7.74 -2.69 -11.94
N LEU A 131 -6.99 -2.56 -10.84
CA LEU A 131 -7.48 -2.87 -9.50
C LEU A 131 -8.72 -2.03 -9.15
N PRO A 132 -9.69 -2.61 -8.40
CA PRO A 132 -10.81 -1.86 -7.84
C PRO A 132 -10.40 -0.59 -7.10
N ARG A 133 -11.23 0.45 -7.18
CA ARG A 133 -10.96 1.80 -6.61
C ARG A 133 -10.47 1.78 -5.17
N LEU A 134 -11.15 1.03 -4.29
CA LEU A 134 -10.76 0.91 -2.87
C LEU A 134 -9.36 0.31 -2.71
N ARG A 135 -9.01 -0.69 -3.51
CA ARG A 135 -7.71 -1.37 -3.43
C ARG A 135 -6.58 -0.45 -3.91
N ARG A 136 -6.85 0.36 -4.94
CA ARG A 136 -5.92 1.41 -5.39
C ARG A 136 -5.68 2.47 -4.32
N PHE A 137 -6.74 2.90 -3.65
CA PHE A 137 -6.64 3.81 -2.49
C PHE A 137 -5.77 3.19 -1.40
N LEU A 138 -6.07 1.96 -0.98
CA LEU A 138 -5.34 1.27 0.09
C LEU A 138 -3.86 1.06 -0.27
N LEU A 139 -3.54 0.61 -1.49
CA LEU A 139 -2.15 0.40 -1.94
C LEU A 139 -1.28 1.65 -2.02
N LEU A 140 -1.89 2.82 -2.02
CA LEU A 140 -1.18 4.10 -2.04
C LEU A 140 -1.32 4.86 -0.72
N LEU A 141 -2.08 4.31 0.23
CA LEU A 141 -2.32 4.90 1.53
C LEU A 141 -1.04 5.16 2.32
N PRO A 142 -0.01 4.28 2.30
CA PRO A 142 1.25 4.56 2.98
C PRO A 142 2.00 5.80 2.46
N LEU A 143 1.69 6.28 1.24
CA LEU A 143 2.32 7.48 0.68
C LEU A 143 1.64 8.77 1.15
N LEU A 144 0.47 8.67 1.80
CA LEU A 144 -0.32 9.82 2.23
C LEU A 144 0.44 10.63 3.30
N GLY A 145 0.51 11.94 3.13
CA GLY A 145 1.02 12.83 4.16
C GLY A 145 0.03 13.04 5.29
N ALA A 146 -1.06 13.74 4.99
CA ALA A 146 -2.09 14.08 5.96
C ALA A 146 -3.47 13.72 5.41
N ALA A 147 -4.38 13.39 6.31
CA ALA A 147 -5.78 13.14 6.00
C ALA A 147 -6.64 14.22 6.67
N PRO A 148 -7.73 14.70 6.04
CA PRO A 148 -8.67 15.60 6.69
C PRO A 148 -9.40 14.89 7.84
N GLU A 149 -9.91 15.63 8.82
CA GLU A 149 -10.62 15.07 9.99
C GLU A 149 -11.80 14.17 9.61
N ASN A 150 -12.44 14.44 8.47
CA ASN A 150 -13.57 13.66 7.95
C ASN A 150 -13.16 12.53 6.98
N ALA A 151 -11.87 12.19 6.87
CA ALA A 151 -11.34 11.20 5.93
C ALA A 151 -12.09 9.87 5.95
N ALA A 152 -12.34 9.31 7.14
CA ALA A 152 -13.08 8.04 7.27
C ALA A 152 -14.49 8.10 6.67
N LEU A 153 -15.18 9.24 6.82
CA LEU A 153 -16.50 9.46 6.22
C LEU A 153 -16.42 9.59 4.70
N VAL A 154 -15.41 10.31 4.21
CA VAL A 154 -15.17 10.49 2.76
C VAL A 154 -14.87 9.14 2.11
N VAL A 155 -13.96 8.34 2.67
CA VAL A 155 -13.63 6.99 2.20
C VAL A 155 -14.88 6.11 2.08
N ARG A 156 -15.70 6.07 3.13
CA ARG A 156 -16.96 5.29 3.14
C ARG A 156 -17.95 5.74 2.06
N LYS A 157 -18.04 7.04 1.78
CA LYS A 157 -18.93 7.57 0.73
C LYS A 157 -18.39 7.32 -0.68
N THR A 158 -17.07 7.45 -0.85
CA THR A 158 -16.40 7.35 -2.15
C THR A 158 -16.32 5.91 -2.66
N PHE A 159 -16.16 4.94 -1.74
CA PHE A 159 -15.97 3.53 -2.08
C PHE A 159 -17.13 2.65 -1.57
N PRO A 160 -18.33 2.73 -2.19
CA PRO A 160 -19.44 1.88 -1.78
C PRO A 160 -19.08 0.39 -1.96
N PRO A 161 -19.26 -0.46 -0.94
CA PRO A 161 -18.85 -1.86 -0.99
C PRO A 161 -19.74 -2.66 -1.93
N ARG A 162 -19.16 -3.57 -2.72
CA ARG A 162 -19.91 -4.41 -3.68
C ARG A 162 -20.21 -5.81 -3.15
N ASN A 163 -19.41 -6.27 -2.21
CA ASN A 163 -19.53 -7.58 -1.58
C ASN A 163 -19.06 -7.50 -0.11
N ARG A 164 -19.06 -8.65 0.59
CA ARG A 164 -18.61 -8.72 1.99
C ARG A 164 -17.14 -8.34 2.14
N ALA A 165 -16.25 -8.85 1.29
CA ALA A 165 -14.83 -8.56 1.36
C ALA A 165 -14.54 -7.05 1.22
N ASP A 166 -15.19 -6.38 0.26
CA ASP A 166 -15.11 -4.92 0.11
C ASP A 166 -15.60 -4.17 1.35
N ARG A 167 -16.62 -4.69 2.04
CA ARG A 167 -17.13 -4.09 3.27
C ARG A 167 -16.11 -4.21 4.42
N LEU A 168 -15.53 -5.39 4.61
CA LEU A 168 -14.51 -5.60 5.65
C LEU A 168 -13.28 -4.71 5.38
N LEU A 169 -12.82 -4.63 4.12
CA LEU A 169 -11.74 -3.73 3.73
C LEU A 169 -12.09 -2.26 3.93
N LEU A 170 -13.34 -1.86 3.65
CA LEU A 170 -13.79 -0.49 3.86
C LEU A 170 -13.86 -0.13 5.35
N ASP A 171 -14.22 -1.09 6.20
CA ASP A 171 -14.22 -0.90 7.66
C ASP A 171 -12.80 -0.79 8.19
N ALA A 172 -11.86 -1.63 7.72
CA ALA A 172 -10.43 -1.51 8.03
C ALA A 172 -9.86 -0.15 7.58
N ALA A 173 -10.17 0.28 6.35
CA ALA A 173 -9.79 1.61 5.85
C ALA A 173 -10.35 2.72 6.75
N GLY A 174 -11.59 2.59 7.20
CA GLY A 174 -12.22 3.55 8.11
C GLY A 174 -11.54 3.63 9.47
N ALA A 175 -11.12 2.50 10.05
CA ALA A 175 -10.37 2.45 11.30
C ALA A 175 -8.99 3.11 11.15
N ILE A 176 -8.24 2.75 10.11
CA ILE A 176 -6.94 3.36 9.79
C ILE A 176 -7.08 4.88 9.66
N MET A 177 -8.09 5.37 8.95
CA MET A 177 -8.31 6.82 8.77
C MET A 177 -8.74 7.54 10.06
N GLN A 178 -9.44 6.87 10.97
CA GLN A 178 -9.74 7.46 12.28
C GLN A 178 -8.47 7.64 13.10
N ASP A 179 -7.60 6.64 13.09
CA ASP A 179 -6.32 6.72 13.79
C ASP A 179 -5.34 7.66 13.09
N TRP A 180 -5.38 7.81 11.76
CA TRP A 180 -4.50 8.71 11.01
C TRP A 180 -4.52 10.15 11.51
N SER A 181 -5.69 10.65 11.86
CA SER A 181 -5.86 12.00 12.44
C SER A 181 -5.22 12.17 13.82
N ARG A 182 -4.98 11.05 14.53
CA ARG A 182 -4.30 11.02 15.83
C ARG A 182 -2.79 10.92 15.71
N TRP A 183 -2.28 10.61 14.51
CA TRP A 183 -0.87 10.71 14.22
C TRP A 183 -0.60 12.19 13.99
N GLU A 184 -0.50 12.95 15.08
CA GLU A 184 0.29 14.16 15.07
C GLU A 184 1.69 13.69 14.64
N PHE A 185 2.05 13.89 13.37
CA PHE A 185 3.44 13.88 12.98
C PHE A 185 4.10 14.89 13.89
N ALA A 186 4.79 14.41 14.93
CA ALA A 186 5.50 15.26 15.86
C ALA A 186 6.39 16.15 14.99
N GLU A 187 6.02 17.42 14.86
CA GLU A 187 6.70 18.37 13.99
C GLU A 187 8.20 18.52 14.35
N GLY A 188 8.62 17.96 15.50
CA GLY A 188 10.00 17.87 15.95
C GLY A 188 10.88 16.77 15.33
N GLU A 189 10.33 15.67 14.80
CA GLU A 189 11.16 14.54 14.31
C GLU A 189 11.48 14.61 12.81
N ARG A 190 10.93 15.59 12.08
CA ARG A 190 11.34 15.86 10.68
C ARG A 190 12.79 16.36 10.57
N SER A 191 13.38 16.87 11.65
CA SER A 191 14.69 17.51 11.60
C SER A 191 15.88 16.59 11.89
N GLU A 192 15.68 15.40 12.47
CA GLU A 192 16.81 14.53 12.89
C GLU A 192 17.08 13.35 11.95
N LEU A 193 16.12 12.95 11.11
CA LEU A 193 16.25 11.78 10.25
C LEU A 193 16.65 12.06 8.80
N TRP A 194 16.77 13.33 8.39
CA TRP A 194 17.31 13.66 7.07
C TRP A 194 18.13 14.96 7.08
N PRO A 195 19.46 14.91 6.85
CA PRO A 195 20.21 16.12 6.57
C PRO A 195 19.75 16.68 5.22
N ALA A 196 19.34 17.94 5.20
CA ALA A 196 19.17 18.67 3.96
C ALA A 196 20.53 18.75 3.24
N THR A 197 20.68 18.00 2.15
CA THR A 197 21.63 18.28 1.06
C THR A 197 21.06 17.81 -0.26
#